data_AF-A0A968IX35-F1
#
_entry.id   AF-A0A968IX35-F1
#
_cell.length_a   1.000
_cell.length_b   1.000
_cell.length_c   1.000
_cell.angle_alpha   90.00
_cell.angle_beta   90.00
_cell.angle_gamma   90.00
#
_symmetry.space_group_name_H-M   'P 1'
#
loop_
_entity.id
_entity.type
_entity.pdbx_description
1 polymer ?
#
loop_
_entity_poly.entity_id
_entity_poly.type
_entity_poly.pdbx_seq_one_letter_code
_entity_poly.pdbx_strand_id
1 'polypeptide(L)'
;MTLSIARIEITSRIIDLTNSIPDITANLIHDSEHFQLPSDLFEDLLFEALNDLIDDFSLDPDKYLKPHHQSQLDGIAQEYLNS
;
A
#
# COMPACT_ATOMS: atom_id res chain seq x y z
N MET A 1 -23.35 19.71 -24.65
CA MET A 1 -22.31 18.65 -24.64
C MET A 1 -22.12 18.23 -23.20
N THR A 2 -22.61 17.06 -22.84
CA THR A 2 -22.50 16.52 -21.48
C THR A 2 -21.29 15.58 -21.46
N LEU A 3 -20.25 15.93 -20.69
CA LEU A 3 -19.13 15.02 -20.46
C LEU A 3 -19.63 13.84 -19.62
N SER A 4 -19.61 12.65 -20.20
CA SER A 4 -19.84 11.41 -19.48
C SER A 4 -18.55 11.06 -18.73
N ILE A 5 -18.57 11.15 -17.40
CA ILE A 5 -17.45 10.76 -16.55
C ILE A 5 -17.37 9.23 -16.60
N ALA A 6 -16.30 8.71 -17.19
CA ALA A 6 -16.05 7.28 -17.21
C ALA A 6 -15.95 6.76 -15.77
N ARG A 7 -16.85 5.85 -15.39
CA ARG A 7 -16.75 5.12 -14.11
C ARG A 7 -15.52 4.24 -14.19
N ILE A 8 -14.49 4.58 -13.43
CA ILE A 8 -13.36 3.69 -13.17
C ILE A 8 -13.93 2.54 -12.32
N GLU A 9 -14.09 1.37 -12.92
CA GLU A 9 -14.37 0.15 -12.17
C GLU A 9 -13.15 -0.16 -11.31
N ILE A 10 -13.26 0.11 -10.01
CA ILE A 10 -12.29 -0.32 -9.01
C ILE A 10 -12.38 -1.84 -8.95
N THR A 11 -11.54 -2.52 -9.72
CA THR A 11 -11.29 -3.93 -9.53
C THR A 11 -10.68 -4.08 -8.15
N SER A 12 -11.37 -4.77 -7.23
CA SER A 12 -10.82 -5.14 -5.92
C SER A 12 -9.55 -5.95 -6.17
N ARG A 13 -8.40 -5.29 -6.11
CA ARG A 13 -7.10 -5.95 -6.15
C ARG A 13 -6.81 -6.37 -4.73
N ILE A 14 -7.02 -7.65 -4.44
CA ILE A 14 -6.58 -8.23 -3.17
C ILE A 14 -5.05 -8.25 -3.23
N ILE A 15 -4.40 -7.42 -2.41
CA ILE A 15 -2.96 -7.46 -2.21
C ILE A 15 -2.68 -8.56 -1.20
N ASP A 16 -2.05 -9.66 -1.64
CA ASP A 16 -1.62 -10.73 -0.73
C ASP A 16 -0.30 -10.34 -0.05
N LEU A 17 -0.39 -10.00 1.24
CA LEU A 17 0.76 -9.64 2.07
C LEU A 17 1.25 -10.80 2.95
N THR A 18 0.70 -12.02 2.83
CA THR A 18 0.94 -13.13 3.77
C THR A 18 2.42 -13.38 4.04
N ASN A 19 3.28 -13.27 3.02
CA ASN A 19 4.71 -13.51 3.15
C ASN A 19 5.50 -12.28 3.67
N SER A 20 4.90 -11.10 3.69
CA SER A 20 5.53 -9.85 4.14
C SER A 20 5.19 -9.49 5.59
N ILE A 21 4.05 -9.98 6.11
CA ILE A 21 3.61 -9.72 7.49
C ILE A 21 4.65 -10.19 8.52
N PRO A 22 5.22 -11.41 8.44
CA PRO A 22 6.18 -11.86 9.45
C PRO A 22 7.43 -10.98 9.52
N ASP A 23 7.94 -10.53 8.38
CA ASP A 23 9.10 -9.65 8.30
C ASP A 23 8.82 -8.25 8.85
N ILE A 24 7.65 -7.69 8.54
CA ILE A 24 7.22 -6.39 9.08
C ILE A 24 7.04 -6.48 10.59
N THR A 25 6.40 -7.56 11.07
CA THR A 25 6.15 -7.82 12.48
C THR A 25 7.45 -7.97 13.27
N ALA A 26 8.41 -8.73 12.74
CA ALA A 26 9.73 -8.89 13.36
C ALA A 26 10.48 -7.56 13.51
N ASN A 27 10.41 -6.69 12.51
CA ASN A 27 11.06 -5.37 12.56
C ASN A 27 10.35 -4.40 13.52
N LEU A 28 9.01 -4.36 13.53
CA LEU A 28 8.24 -3.46 14.40
C LEU A 28 8.35 -3.81 15.88
N ILE A 29 8.34 -5.10 16.22
CA ILE A 29 8.46 -5.55 17.61
C ILE A 29 9.88 -5.31 18.13
N HIS A 30 10.89 -5.41 17.26
CA HIS A 30 12.27 -5.06 17.57
C HIS A 30 12.49 -3.57 17.85
N ASP A 31 11.52 -2.69 17.58
CA ASP A 31 11.62 -1.27 17.92
C ASP A 31 10.69 -0.86 19.09
N SER A 32 9.97 -1.82 19.69
CA SER A 32 8.98 -1.58 20.75
C SER A 32 9.46 -2.08 22.12
N GLU A 33 8.94 -1.55 23.24
CA GLU A 33 9.22 -2.08 24.59
C GLU A 33 8.76 -3.54 24.81
N HIS A 34 8.11 -4.16 23.81
CA HIS A 34 7.54 -5.51 23.84
C HIS A 34 8.49 -6.61 23.35
N PHE A 35 9.80 -6.35 23.28
CA PHE A 35 10.86 -7.28 22.86
C PHE A 35 10.79 -8.74 23.35
N GLN A 36 10.06 -9.01 24.44
CA GLN A 36 9.95 -10.33 25.05
C GLN A 36 8.69 -11.10 24.61
N LEU A 37 7.78 -10.48 23.85
CA LEU A 37 6.57 -11.12 23.38
C LEU A 37 6.79 -11.80 22.02
N PRO A 38 6.28 -13.03 21.84
CA PRO A 38 6.28 -13.71 20.55
C PRO A 38 5.63 -12.86 19.44
N SER A 39 6.25 -12.85 18.25
CA SER A 39 5.84 -12.00 17.13
C SER A 39 4.48 -12.38 16.53
N ASP A 40 4.17 -13.67 16.55
CA ASP A 40 2.91 -14.25 16.09
C ASP A 40 1.68 -13.68 16.82
N LEU A 41 1.84 -13.20 18.05
CA LEU A 41 0.75 -12.55 18.80
C LEU A 41 0.23 -11.26 18.17
N PHE A 42 1.02 -10.64 17.29
CA PHE A 42 0.70 -9.35 16.68
C PHE A 42 0.39 -9.45 15.19
N GLU A 43 0.56 -10.64 14.60
CA GLU A 43 0.43 -10.83 13.14
C GLU A 43 -0.96 -10.44 12.64
N ASP A 44 -2.04 -10.89 13.31
CA ASP A 44 -3.41 -10.58 12.92
C ASP A 44 -3.70 -9.07 12.95
N LEU A 45 -3.26 -8.38 14.02
CA LEU A 45 -3.45 -6.94 14.18
C LEU A 45 -2.66 -6.14 13.15
N LEU A 46 -1.42 -6.57 12.88
CA LEU A 46 -0.58 -5.92 11.88
C LEU A 46 -1.09 -6.17 10.47
N PHE A 47 -1.65 -7.35 10.20
CA PHE A 47 -2.33 -7.65 8.95
C PHE A 47 -3.54 -6.74 8.74
N GLU A 48 -4.40 -6.57 9.75
CA GLU A 48 -5.51 -5.63 9.70
C GLU A 48 -5.03 -4.19 9.44
N ALA A 49 -4.06 -3.71 10.23
CA ALA A 49 -3.53 -2.35 10.09
C ALA A 49 -2.87 -2.08 8.72
N LEU A 50 -2.22 -3.08 8.13
CA LEU A 50 -1.61 -2.96 6.80
C LEU A 50 -2.67 -2.98 5.68
N ASN A 51 -3.75 -3.76 5.84
CA ASN A 51 -4.87 -3.71 4.91
C ASN A 51 -5.56 -2.34 4.96
N ASP A 52 -5.79 -1.79 6.15
CA ASP A 52 -6.33 -0.43 6.32
C ASP A 52 -5.44 0.61 5.64
N LEU A 53 -4.11 0.50 5.78
CA LEU A 53 -3.16 1.40 5.12
C LEU A 53 -3.21 1.28 3.59
N ILE A 54 -3.38 0.07 3.05
CA ILE A 54 -3.57 -0.17 1.62
C ILE A 54 -4.86 0.46 1.12
N ASP A 55 -5.95 0.31 1.87
CA ASP A 55 -7.24 0.88 1.52
C ASP A 55 -7.16 2.41 1.53
N ASP A 56 -6.55 2.99 2.56
CA ASP A 56 -6.30 4.43 2.66
C ASP A 56 -5.44 4.94 1.49
N PHE A 57 -4.36 4.23 1.14
CA PHE A 57 -3.52 4.57 -0.01
C PHE A 57 -4.31 4.50 -1.33
N SER A 58 -5.21 3.53 -1.45
CA SER A 58 -6.02 3.34 -2.66
C SER A 58 -7.08 4.44 -2.83
N LEU A 59 -7.57 5.01 -1.72
CA LEU A 59 -8.53 6.10 -1.73
C LEU A 59 -7.89 7.46 -2.04
N ASP A 60 -6.72 7.74 -1.49
CA ASP A 60 -6.00 9.01 -1.68
C ASP A 60 -4.48 8.78 -1.77
N PRO A 61 -3.98 8.32 -2.95
CA PRO A 61 -2.55 8.01 -3.11
C PRO A 61 -1.68 9.26 -3.03
N ASP A 62 -2.20 10.44 -3.39
CA ASP A 62 -1.44 11.70 -3.39
C ASP A 62 -0.98 12.11 -1.98
N LYS A 63 -1.68 11.66 -0.93
CA LYS A 63 -1.27 11.84 0.47
C LYS A 63 0.03 11.10 0.80
N TYR A 64 0.31 10.00 0.12
CA TYR A 64 1.44 9.09 0.42
C TYR A 64 2.56 9.17 -0.62
N LEU A 65 2.23 9.55 -1.86
CA LEU A 65 3.20 9.70 -2.94
C LEU A 65 4.07 10.94 -2.74
N LYS A 66 5.38 10.74 -2.72
CA LYS A 66 6.37 11.82 -2.71
C LYS A 66 6.57 12.35 -4.14
N PRO A 67 7.07 13.60 -4.31
CA PRO A 67 7.25 14.20 -5.63
C PRO A 67 8.06 13.35 -6.61
N HIS A 68 9.09 12.63 -6.14
CA HIS A 68 9.89 11.76 -7.01
C HIS A 68 9.12 10.53 -7.51
N HIS A 69 8.15 10.00 -6.75
CA HIS A 69 7.28 8.92 -7.22
C HIS A 69 6.40 9.42 -8.37
N GLN A 70 5.85 10.63 -8.23
CA GLN A 70 5.02 11.25 -9.28
C GLN A 70 5.83 11.45 -10.56
N SER A 71 7.05 12.00 -10.44
CA SER A 71 7.95 12.15 -11.60
C SER A 71 8.30 10.82 -12.27
N GLN A 72 8.45 9.74 -11.49
CA GLN A 72 8.69 8.40 -12.04
C GLN A 72 7.46 7.82 -12.72
N LEU A 73 6.26 8.00 -12.14
CA LEU A 73 5.00 7.58 -12.77
C LEU A 73 4.80 8.27 -14.12
N ASP A 74 5.03 9.58 -14.18
CA ASP A 74 4.97 10.37 -15.42
C ASP A 74 5.99 9.85 -16.45
N GLY A 75 7.22 9.55 -16.01
CA GLY A 75 8.26 8.97 -16.86
C GLY A 75 7.84 7.63 -17.48
N ILE A 76 7.33 6.71 -16.66
CA ILE A 76 6.85 5.39 -17.12
C ILE A 76 5.69 5.54 -18.12
N ALA A 77 4.73 6.42 -17.82
CA ALA A 77 3.61 6.68 -18.72
C ALA A 77 4.08 7.23 -20.07
N GLN A 78 5.04 8.15 -20.05
CA GLN A 78 5.61 8.73 -21.27
C GLN A 78 6.38 7.72 -22.10
N GLU A 79 7.14 6.82 -21.46
CA GLU A 79 7.85 5.72 -22.15
C GLU A 79 6.87 4.78 -22.85
N TYR A 80 5.77 4.40 -22.18
CA TYR A 80 4.74 3.55 -22.77
C TYR A 80 4.06 4.20 -23.98
N LEU A 81 3.71 5.49 -23.89
CA LEU A 81 3.03 6.21 -24.98
C LEU A 81 3.94 6.44 -26.21
N ASN A 82 5.26 6.44 -26.01
CA ASN A 82 6.25 6.66 -27.07
C ASN A 82 6.81 5.35 -27.67
N SER A 83 6.39 4.19 -27.16
CA SER A 83 6.77 2.85 -27.64
C SER A 83 5.74 2.29 -28.61
#